data_AF-A0A1H8RUN8-F1
#
_entry.id   AF-A0A1H8RUN8-F1
#
_cell.length_a   1.000
_cell.length_b   1.000
_cell.length_c   1.000
_cell.angle_alpha   90.00
_cell.angle_beta   90.00
_cell.angle_gamma   90.00
#
_symmetry.space_group_name_H-M   'P 1'
#
loop_
_entity.id
_entity.type
_entity.pdbx_description
1 polymer ?
#
loop_
_entity_poly.entity_id
_entity_poly.type
_entity_poly.pdbx_seq_one_letter_code
_entity_poly.pdbx_strand_id
1 'polypeptide(L)' 'MSLADRFTTKTCGVLGCGADAEVVIDHPEHGERTVCGSCAADFEVVRDV' A
#
# COMPACT_ATOMS: atom_id res chain seq x y z
N MET A 1 0.41 15.64 18.69
CA MET A 1 0.09 14.60 17.69
C MET A 1 -0.75 13.52 18.37
N SER A 2 -1.94 13.21 17.85
CA SER A 2 -2.95 12.37 18.54
C SER A 2 -2.59 10.87 18.48
N LEU A 3 -2.95 10.12 19.52
CA LEU A 3 -2.69 8.67 19.65
C LEU A 3 -3.58 7.79 18.75
N ALA A 4 -4.59 8.38 18.11
CA ALA A 4 -5.54 7.67 17.23
C ALA A 4 -4.94 7.26 15.87
N ASP A 5 -3.78 7.81 15.49
CA ASP A 5 -3.11 7.55 14.22
C ASP A 5 -2.10 6.38 14.29
N ARG A 6 -1.78 5.92 15.50
CA ARG A 6 -0.65 4.99 15.75
C ARG A 6 -0.94 3.52 15.48
N PHE A 7 -2.10 3.18 14.91
CA PHE A 7 -2.54 1.79 14.76
C PHE A 7 -2.85 1.37 13.32
N THR A 8 -2.54 2.19 12.31
CA THR A 8 -2.90 1.85 10.92
C THR A 8 -1.88 2.24 9.84
N THR A 9 -0.60 2.38 10.17
CA THR A 9 0.43 2.33 9.11
C THR A 9 0.40 0.94 8.49
N LYS A 10 -0.41 0.77 7.44
CA LYS A 10 -0.43 -0.44 6.63
C LYS A 10 0.96 -0.55 6.03
N THR A 11 1.63 -1.67 6.25
CA THR A 11 2.89 -1.96 5.56
C THR A 11 2.59 -2.37 4.12
N CYS A 12 3.54 -2.12 3.23
CA CYS A 12 3.46 -2.59 1.86
C CYS A 12 3.15 -4.08 1.80
N GLY A 13 2.12 -4.46 1.01
CA GLY A 13 1.69 -5.85 0.84
C GLY A 13 2.61 -6.69 -0.05
N VAL A 14 3.72 -6.12 -0.55
CA VAL A 14 4.72 -6.85 -1.33
C VAL A 14 5.64 -7.61 -0.38
N LEU A 15 5.77 -8.92 -0.60
CA LEU A 15 6.67 -9.78 0.18
C LEU A 15 8.10 -9.23 0.15
N GLY A 16 8.63 -8.90 1.33
CA GLY A 16 9.97 -8.34 1.49
C GLY A 16 10.04 -6.81 1.48
N CYS A 17 8.94 -6.10 1.24
CA CYS A 17 8.88 -4.65 1.36
C CYS A 17 8.30 -4.25 2.73
N GLY A 18 9.13 -3.65 3.58
CA GLY A 18 8.74 -3.15 4.91
C GLY A 18 8.35 -1.67 4.93
N ALA A 19 8.22 -1.04 3.77
CA ALA A 19 7.85 0.37 3.67
C ALA A 19 6.38 0.60 4.06
N ASP A 20 6.06 1.84 4.41
CA ASP A 20 4.68 2.27 4.62
C ASP A 20 3.90 2.20 3.30
N ALA A 21 2.71 1.62 3.35
CA ALA A 21 1.81 1.58 2.21
C ALA A 21 1.11 2.94 2.07
N GLU A 22 1.01 3.39 0.83
CA GLU A 22 0.53 4.72 0.49
C GLU A 22 -0.68 4.64 -0.45
N VAL A 23 -0.74 3.59 -1.27
CA VAL A 23 -1.73 3.43 -2.32
C VAL A 23 -2.27 2.01 -2.39
N VAL A 24 -3.44 1.86 -3.01
CA VAL A 24 -4.00 0.58 -3.43
C VAL A 24 -3.90 0.50 -4.94
N ILE A 25 -3.30 -0.58 -5.43
CA ILE A 25 -3.18 -0.91 -6.84
C ILE A 25 -4.14 -2.03 -7.23
N ASP A 26 -4.53 -2.10 -8.49
CA ASP A 26 -5.17 -3.29 -9.06
C ASP A 26 -4.11 -4.18 -9.73
N HIS A 27 -3.84 -5.33 -9.12
CA HIS A 27 -2.87 -6.29 -9.64
C HIS A 27 -3.57 -7.28 -10.57
N PRO A 28 -3.12 -7.45 -11.83
CA PRO A 28 -3.85 -8.22 -12.84
C PRO A 28 -4.10 -9.70 -12.44
N GLU A 29 -3.22 -10.27 -11.62
CA GLU A 29 -3.32 -11.67 -11.14
C GLU A 29 -3.88 -11.81 -9.72
N HIS A 30 -3.96 -10.72 -8.95
CA HIS A 30 -4.22 -10.79 -7.50
C HIS A 30 -5.33 -9.84 -7.02
N GLY A 31 -5.88 -9.00 -7.91
CA GLY A 31 -6.84 -7.96 -7.57
C GLY A 31 -6.22 -6.83 -6.75
N GLU A 32 -7.04 -6.15 -5.96
CA GLU A 32 -6.63 -4.98 -5.18
C GLU A 32 -5.55 -5.32 -4.13
N ARG A 33 -4.45 -4.57 -4.14
CA ARG A 33 -3.36 -4.68 -3.15
C ARG A 33 -2.92 -3.33 -2.62
N THR A 34 -2.76 -3.24 -1.30
CA THR A 34 -2.20 -2.06 -0.64
C THR A 34 -0.67 -2.13 -0.65
N VAL A 35 0.00 -1.16 -1.27
CA VAL A 35 1.45 -1.13 -1.48
C VAL A 35 2.00 0.29 -1.26
N CYS A 36 3.32 0.40 -1.11
CA CYS A 36 4.00 1.70 -1.13
C CYS A 36 4.05 2.29 -2.55
N GLY A 37 4.30 3.59 -2.69
CA GLY A 37 4.36 4.26 -3.99
C GLY A 37 5.45 3.69 -4.90
N SER A 38 6.54 3.15 -4.35
CA SER A 38 7.59 2.50 -5.17
C SER A 38 7.15 1.15 -5.74
N CYS A 39 6.41 0.35 -4.97
CA CYS A 39 5.86 -0.93 -5.43
C CYS A 39 4.61 -0.76 -6.29
N ALA A 40 4.03 0.44 -6.32
CA ALA A 40 2.91 0.78 -7.18
C ALA A 40 3.31 1.19 -8.59
N ALA A 41 4.58 1.49 -8.84
CA ALA A 41 5.05 2.12 -10.08
C ALA A 41 4.66 1.37 -11.37
N ASP A 42 4.55 0.05 -11.29
CA ASP A 42 4.24 -0.83 -12.43
C ASP A 42 2.74 -1.20 -12.51
N PHE A 43 1.88 -0.67 -11.64
CA PHE A 43 0.48 -1.06 -11.53
C PHE A 43 -0.47 0.14 -11.50
N GLU A 44 -1.72 -0.10 -11.87
CA GLU A 44 -2.75 0.93 -11.84
C GLU A 44 -3.17 1.22 -10.39
N VAL A 45 -3.03 2.48 -9.97
CA VAL A 45 -3.48 2.94 -8.65
C VAL A 45 -4.97 3.22 -8.68
N VAL A 46 -5.73 2.55 -7.82
CA VAL A 46 -7.19 2.68 -7.73
C VAL A 46 -7.66 3.57 -6.57
N ARG A 47 -6.86 3.76 -5.52
CA ARG A 47 -7.10 4.74 -4.44
C ARG A 47 -5.87 4.96 -3.56
N ASP A 48 -5.84 6.08 -2.84
CA ASP A 48 -4.93 6.34 -1.72
C ASP A 48 -5.41 5.65 -0.43
N VAL A 49 -4.48 5.37 0.50
CA VAL A 49 -4.73 4.64 1.76
C VAL A 49 -5.01 5.56 2.94
#